data_AF-A0A453PW84-F1
#
_entry.id   AF-A0A453PW84-F1
#
_cell.length_a   1.000
_cell.length_b   1.000
_cell.length_c   1.000
_cell.angle_alpha   90.00
_cell.angle_beta   90.00
_cell.angle_gamma   90.00
#
_symmetry.space_group_name_H-M   'P 1'
#
loop_
_entity.id
_entity.type
_entity.pdbx_description
1 polymer ?
#
loop_
_entity_poly.entity_id
_entity_poly.type
_entity_poly.pdbx_seq_one_letter_code
_entity_poly.pdbx_strand_id
1 'polypeptide(L)'
;LAFMLAALLLYLGQYSDEQKTLDMLYKQSSSEFLEMFSPLNPMPSQIRYLRYISMRNVMPEWPPADRALTLDCLTLRMLPDFQSQGGFCPIFRIYGPDPLMPHDQTPKVLFSTPKTSNLVRFNSQV
;
A
#
# COMPACT_ATOMS: atom_id res chain seq x y z
N LEU A 1 12.00 10.18 1.84
CA LEU A 1 12.84 10.52 3.01
C LEU A 1 12.00 10.73 4.28
N ALA A 2 10.96 11.57 4.26
CA ALA A 2 10.08 11.84 5.41
C ALA A 2 9.55 10.58 6.12
N PHE A 3 9.02 9.60 5.37
CA PHE A 3 8.56 8.32 5.92
C PHE A 3 9.65 7.55 6.71
N MET A 4 10.87 7.45 6.16
CA MET A 4 11.96 6.73 6.82
C MET A 4 12.40 7.42 8.12
N LEU A 5 12.39 8.76 8.13
CA LEU A 5 12.68 9.53 9.33
C LEU A 5 11.57 9.38 10.38
N ALA A 6 10.30 9.37 9.97
CA ALA A 6 9.16 9.10 10.85
C ALA A 6 9.29 7.73 11.52
N ALA A 7 9.60 6.71 10.71
CA ALA A 7 9.83 5.35 11.17
C ALA A 7 10.97 5.28 12.21
N LEU A 8 12.08 5.97 11.97
CA LEU A 8 13.21 6.01 12.89
C LEU A 8 12.84 6.69 14.22
N LEU A 9 12.13 7.83 14.18
CA LEU A 9 11.73 8.56 15.38
C LEU A 9 10.76 7.77 16.26
N LEU A 10 9.79 7.08 15.64
CA LEU A 10 8.90 6.14 16.32
C LEU A 10 9.66 4.93 16.85
N TYR A 11 10.63 4.41 16.08
CA TYR A 11 11.48 3.31 16.51
C TYR A 11 12.27 3.67 17.77
N LEU A 12 12.84 4.88 17.83
CA LEU A 12 13.58 5.36 19.00
C LEU A 12 12.68 5.79 20.18
N GLY A 13 11.36 5.73 20.04
CA GLY A 13 10.40 6.11 21.08
C GLY A 13 10.35 7.62 21.35
N GLN A 14 10.85 8.46 20.44
CA GLN A 14 10.81 9.92 20.56
C GLN A 14 9.40 10.48 20.36
N TYR A 15 8.58 9.76 19.60
CA TYR A 15 7.19 10.07 19.33
C TYR A 15 6.35 8.79 19.45
N SER A 16 5.04 8.96 19.71
CA SER A 16 4.08 7.87 19.85
C SER A 16 2.93 7.91 18.85
N ASP A 17 2.71 9.04 18.18
CA ASP A 17 1.62 9.24 17.23
C ASP A 17 2.16 9.18 15.80
N GLU A 18 1.80 8.13 15.05
CA GLU A 18 2.32 7.89 13.71
C GLU A 18 1.85 8.96 12.72
N GLN A 19 0.58 9.36 12.80
CA GLN A 19 -0.01 10.34 11.89
C GLN A 19 0.62 11.71 12.11
N LYS A 20 0.66 12.15 13.37
CA LYS A 20 1.23 13.45 13.72
C LYS A 20 2.71 13.55 13.38
N THR A 21 3.47 12.48 13.62
CA THR A 21 4.92 12.44 13.31
C THR A 21 5.14 12.53 11.80
N LEU A 22 4.40 11.76 11.01
CA LEU A 22 4.52 11.78 9.56
C LEU A 22 4.10 13.13 8.98
N ASP A 23 2.98 13.70 9.44
CA ASP A 23 2.50 15.02 9.04
C ASP A 23 3.50 16.13 9.37
N MET A 24 4.09 16.10 10.57
CA MET A 24 5.10 17.07 10.98
C MET A 24 6.30 17.05 10.02
N LEU A 25 6.81 15.86 9.71
CA LEU A 25 7.97 15.70 8.82
C LEU A 25 7.63 16.08 7.37
N TYR A 26 6.42 15.78 6.91
CA TYR A 26 5.96 16.22 5.60
C TYR A 26 5.80 17.74 5.49
N LYS A 27 5.33 18.41 6.55
CA LYS A 27 5.25 19.87 6.62
C LYS A 27 6.62 20.55 6.69
N GLN A 28 7.60 19.87 7.26
CA GLN A 28 8.98 20.35 7.35
C GLN A 28 9.77 20.15 6.05
N SER A 29 9.48 19.10 5.28
CA SER A 29 9.97 19.00 3.90
C SER A 29 9.22 20.01 3.04
N SER A 30 9.91 20.83 2.25
CA SER A 30 9.29 21.88 1.44
C SER A 30 8.03 21.40 0.70
N SER A 31 6.98 22.22 0.74
CA SER A 31 5.63 21.87 0.28
C SER A 31 5.54 21.52 -1.22
N GLU A 32 6.61 21.78 -1.98
CA GLU A 32 6.72 21.55 -3.42
C GLU A 32 6.96 20.07 -3.80
N PHE A 33 7.32 19.20 -2.84
CA PHE A 33 7.63 17.79 -3.14
C PHE A 33 6.46 16.82 -2.99
N LEU A 34 5.40 17.18 -2.26
CA LEU A 34 4.26 16.29 -2.02
C LEU A 34 3.42 16.04 -3.28
N GLU A 35 3.35 17.03 -4.18
CA GLU A 35 2.64 16.90 -5.47
C GLU A 35 3.40 16.07 -6.52
N MET A 36 4.66 15.71 -6.27
CA MET A 36 5.52 15.02 -7.25
C MET A 36 5.48 13.49 -7.14
N PHE A 37 4.97 12.93 -6.03
CA PHE A 37 5.00 11.49 -5.81
C PHE A 37 3.74 10.79 -6.31
N SER A 38 3.75 10.38 -7.59
CA SER A 38 2.76 9.47 -8.19
C SER A 38 1.32 10.01 -8.26
N PRO A 39 0.49 9.61 -9.23
CA PRO A 39 -0.95 9.89 -9.19
C PRO A 39 -1.67 9.27 -7.96
N LEU A 40 -0.99 8.43 -7.17
CA LEU A 40 -1.54 7.72 -6.02
C LEU A 40 -0.98 8.29 -4.72
N ASN A 41 -1.87 8.71 -3.83
CA ASN A 41 -1.51 9.19 -2.50
C ASN A 41 -0.77 8.09 -1.69
N PRO A 42 0.52 8.26 -1.35
CA PRO A 42 1.28 7.26 -0.60
C PRO A 42 0.95 7.23 0.90
N MET A 43 0.26 8.24 1.42
CA MET A 43 0.05 8.48 2.85
C MET A 43 -0.62 7.29 3.58
N PRO A 44 -1.73 6.69 3.09
CA PRO A 44 -2.40 5.62 3.83
C PRO A 44 -1.53 4.38 4.00
N SER A 45 -0.72 4.05 2.98
CA SER A 45 0.22 2.93 3.05
C SER A 45 1.35 3.22 4.03
N GLN A 46 1.91 4.43 4.01
CA GLN A 46 2.97 4.82 4.96
C GLN A 46 2.51 4.75 6.41
N ILE A 47 1.34 5.32 6.73
CA ILE A 47 0.76 5.25 8.08
C ILE A 47 0.60 3.80 8.55
N ARG A 48 0.17 2.89 7.66
CA ARG A 48 0.07 1.46 7.99
C ARG A 48 1.42 0.87 8.40
N TYR A 49 2.48 1.17 7.65
CA TYR A 49 3.84 0.69 7.97
C TYR A 49 4.43 1.35 9.23
N LEU A 50 4.12 2.62 9.52
CA LEU A 50 4.53 3.24 10.78
C LEU A 50 3.85 2.54 11.97
N ARG A 51 2.56 2.24 11.85
CA ARG A 51 1.81 1.53 12.89
C ARG A 51 2.38 0.13 13.17
N TYR A 52 2.80 -0.59 12.12
CA TYR A 52 3.54 -1.84 12.25
C TYR A 52 4.79 -1.69 13.14
N ILE A 53 5.57 -0.63 12.94
CA ILE A 53 6.79 -0.36 13.72
C ILE A 53 6.46 0.04 15.17
N SER A 54 5.42 0.85 15.39
CA SER A 54 5.00 1.28 16.73
C SER A 54 4.47 0.11 17.56
N MET A 55 3.77 -0.84 16.94
CA MET A 55 3.15 -1.97 17.62
C MET A 55 4.12 -3.12 17.94
N ARG A 56 5.40 -3.02 17.56
CA ARG A 56 6.40 -4.09 17.73
C ARG A 56 6.55 -4.62 19.15
N ASN A 57 6.39 -3.76 20.16
CA ASN A 57 6.54 -4.13 21.58
C ASN A 57 5.24 -4.67 22.19
N VAL A 58 4.12 -4.56 21.45
CA VAL A 58 2.79 -5.02 21.88
C VAL A 58 2.47 -6.37 21.25
N MET A 59 3.02 -6.66 20.07
CA MET A 59 2.83 -7.97 19.42
C MET A 59 3.68 -9.05 20.10
N PRO A 60 3.11 -10.24 20.35
CA PRO A 60 3.84 -11.34 21.00
C PRO A 60 5.00 -11.88 20.13
N GLU A 61 4.90 -11.72 18.82
CA GLU A 61 5.92 -12.10 17.84
C GLU A 61 6.08 -10.94 16.86
N TRP A 62 7.30 -10.40 16.77
CA TRP A 62 7.64 -9.31 15.86
C TRP A 62 9.06 -9.52 15.28
N PRO A 63 9.26 -9.50 13.96
CA PRO A 63 8.23 -9.38 12.91
C PRO A 63 7.31 -10.62 12.87
N PRO A 64 6.12 -10.52 12.26
CA PRO A 64 5.26 -11.67 12.05
C PRO A 64 6.00 -12.78 11.26
N ALA A 65 5.77 -14.04 11.63
CA ALA A 65 6.31 -15.18 10.89
C ALA A 65 5.84 -15.16 9.43
N ASP A 66 6.71 -15.63 8.53
CA ASP A 66 6.39 -15.75 7.12
C ASP A 66 5.28 -16.80 6.89
N ARG A 67 4.26 -16.42 6.13
CA ARG A 67 3.07 -17.24 5.87
C ARG A 67 2.63 -17.08 4.42
N ALA A 68 2.50 -18.21 3.74
CA ALA A 68 1.90 -18.23 2.41
C ALA A 68 0.42 -17.85 2.50
N LEU A 69 0.02 -16.85 1.70
CA LEU A 69 -1.37 -16.39 1.58
C LEU A 69 -1.81 -16.51 0.12
N THR A 70 -3.03 -16.99 -0.10
CA THR A 70 -3.67 -17.03 -1.42
C THR A 70 -4.75 -15.96 -1.46
N LEU A 71 -4.76 -15.14 -2.53
CA LEU A 71 -5.81 -14.15 -2.77
C LEU A 71 -6.83 -14.74 -3.74
N ASP A 72 -7.94 -15.25 -3.22
CA ASP A 72 -8.98 -15.87 -4.05
C ASP A 72 -9.82 -14.85 -4.82
N CYS A 73 -10.22 -13.75 -4.16
CA CYS A 73 -11.06 -12.72 -4.78
C CYS A 73 -10.85 -11.32 -4.17
N LEU A 74 -11.22 -10.30 -4.97
CA LEU A 74 -11.27 -8.90 -4.55
C LEU A 74 -12.69 -8.37 -4.75
N THR A 75 -13.32 -7.92 -3.68
CA THR A 75 -14.68 -7.37 -3.72
C THR A 75 -14.64 -5.85 -3.55
N LEU A 76 -14.95 -5.12 -4.62
CA LEU A 76 -15.10 -3.67 -4.59
C LEU A 76 -16.58 -3.31 -4.37
N ARG A 77 -16.88 -2.61 -3.26
CA ARG A 77 -18.27 -2.27 -2.90
C ARG A 77 -18.71 -0.90 -3.40
N MET A 78 -17.80 0.06 -3.53
CA MET A 78 -18.07 1.40 -4.03
C MET A 78 -17.21 1.61 -5.27
N LEU A 79 -17.82 1.43 -6.45
CA LEU A 79 -17.14 1.62 -7.73
C LEU A 79 -17.13 3.11 -8.06
N PRO A 80 -15.96 3.74 -8.27
CA PRO A 80 -15.93 5.14 -8.70
C PRO A 80 -16.36 5.25 -10.15
N ASP A 81 -17.07 6.33 -10.50
CA ASP A 81 -17.43 6.63 -11.88
C ASP A 81 -16.22 7.26 -12.60
N PHE A 82 -15.37 6.40 -13.16
CA PHE A 82 -14.12 6.83 -13.80
C PHE A 82 -14.26 7.13 -15.30
N GLN A 83 -15.22 6.52 -15.99
CA GLN A 83 -15.55 6.87 -17.35
C GLN A 83 -16.84 7.67 -17.32
N SER A 84 -16.89 8.79 -18.03
CA SER A 84 -18.06 9.67 -18.19
C SER A 84 -19.35 9.00 -18.74
N GLN A 85 -19.36 7.67 -18.87
CA GLN A 85 -20.47 6.82 -19.27
C GLN A 85 -20.93 5.83 -18.16
N GLY A 86 -20.57 6.04 -16.89
CA GLY A 86 -21.15 5.26 -15.78
C GLY A 86 -20.58 3.85 -15.61
N GLY A 87 -19.32 3.62 -16.02
CA GLY A 87 -18.70 2.31 -15.94
C GLY A 87 -17.21 2.30 -15.62
N PHE A 88 -16.76 1.16 -15.11
CA PHE A 88 -15.36 0.96 -14.70
C PHE A 88 -14.84 -0.43 -15.12
N CYS A 89 -13.57 -0.45 -15.51
CA CYS A 89 -12.87 -1.62 -16.02
C CYS A 89 -11.55 -1.82 -15.26
N PRO A 90 -11.56 -2.54 -14.12
CA PRO A 90 -10.38 -2.69 -13.29
C PRO A 90 -9.33 -3.57 -13.96
N ILE A 91 -8.07 -3.14 -13.86
CA ILE A 91 -6.89 -3.96 -14.15
C ILE A 91 -6.10 -4.06 -12.86
N PHE A 92 -5.94 -5.28 -12.35
CA PHE A 92 -5.18 -5.54 -11.15
C PHE A 92 -3.77 -6.01 -11.51
N ARG A 93 -2.80 -5.55 -10.72
CA ARG A 93 -1.44 -6.07 -10.71
C ARG A 93 -1.04 -6.32 -9.27
N ILE A 94 -0.60 -7.53 -8.98
CA ILE A 94 -0.15 -7.93 -7.65
C ILE A 94 1.36 -8.05 -7.72
N TYR A 95 2.04 -7.37 -6.80
CA TYR A 95 3.49 -7.34 -6.69
C TYR A 95 3.90 -8.02 -5.38
N GLY A 96 4.98 -8.78 -5.42
CA GLY A 96 5.54 -9.44 -4.24
C GLY A 96 6.78 -10.27 -4.57
N PRO A 97 7.48 -10.78 -3.54
CA PRO A 97 8.59 -11.72 -3.75
C PRO A 97 8.07 -13.00 -4.40
N ASP A 98 8.91 -13.64 -5.22
CA ASP A 98 8.55 -14.87 -5.92
C ASP A 98 8.59 -16.07 -4.94
N PRO A 99 7.46 -16.75 -4.68
CA PRO A 99 7.43 -17.90 -3.78
C PRO A 99 8.33 -19.06 -4.22
N LEU A 100 8.67 -19.14 -5.52
CA LEU A 100 9.56 -20.16 -6.07
C LEU A 100 11.04 -19.80 -5.91
N MET A 101 11.36 -18.54 -5.56
CA MET A 101 12.71 -18.04 -5.35
C MET A 101 12.86 -17.34 -3.99
N PRO A 102 12.82 -18.09 -2.87
CA PRO A 102 12.78 -17.51 -1.52
C PRO A 102 14.01 -16.67 -1.15
N HIS A 103 15.15 -16.88 -1.82
CA HIS A 103 16.35 -16.07 -1.64
C HIS A 103 16.29 -14.70 -2.35
N ASP A 104 15.38 -14.53 -3.31
CA ASP A 104 15.20 -13.30 -4.07
C ASP A 104 13.97 -12.54 -3.56
N GLN A 105 14.21 -11.56 -2.69
CA GLN A 105 13.15 -10.71 -2.12
C GLN A 105 12.75 -9.55 -3.03
N THR A 106 13.26 -9.49 -4.27
CA THR A 106 12.87 -8.42 -5.19
C THR A 106 11.39 -8.56 -5.57
N PRO A 107 10.59 -7.47 -5.47
CA PRO A 107 9.18 -7.54 -5.81
C PRO A 107 9.00 -7.71 -7.32
N LYS A 108 8.40 -8.82 -7.73
CA LYS A 108 8.03 -9.14 -9.11
C LYS A 108 6.51 -9.08 -9.28
N VAL A 109 6.05 -9.05 -10.53
CA VAL A 109 4.62 -9.16 -10.84
C VAL A 109 4.20 -10.61 -10.65
N LEU A 110 3.44 -10.90 -9.59
CA LEU A 110 2.92 -12.23 -9.30
C LEU A 110 1.62 -12.51 -10.08
N PHE A 111 0.86 -11.47 -10.36
CA PHE A 111 -0.39 -11.56 -11.11
C PHE A 111 -0.64 -10.26 -11.87
N SER A 112 -1.20 -10.36 -13.07
CA SER A 112 -1.75 -9.23 -13.80
C SER A 112 -3.04 -9.65 -14.51
N THR A 113 -4.08 -8.82 -14.45
CA THR A 113 -5.32 -9.07 -15.18
C THR A 113 -5.02 -9.17 -16.69
N PRO A 114 -5.36 -10.29 -17.36
CA PRO A 114 -5.14 -10.43 -18.80
C PRO A 114 -6.06 -9.48 -19.57
N LYS A 115 -5.48 -8.69 -20.48
CA LYS A 115 -6.18 -7.64 -21.26
C LYS A 115 -7.36 -8.14 -22.09
N THR A 116 -7.39 -9.43 -22.43
CA THR A 116 -8.40 -10.07 -23.29
C THR A 116 -9.30 -11.05 -22.53
N SER A 117 -9.20 -11.15 -21.21
CA SER A 117 -9.98 -12.13 -20.44
C SER A 117 -11.42 -11.67 -20.21
N ASN A 118 -12.37 -12.63 -20.20
CA ASN A 118 -13.78 -12.42 -19.85
C ASN A 118 -14.01 -11.88 -18.42
N LEU A 119 -12.95 -11.71 -17.62
CA LEU A 119 -12.94 -11.06 -16.30
C LEU A 119 -12.89 -9.52 -16.40
N VAL A 120 -12.44 -9.00 -17.54
CA VAL A 120 -12.47 -7.57 -17.88
C VAL A 120 -13.90 -7.24 -18.33
N ARG A 121 -14.87 -7.38 -17.42
CA ARG A 121 -16.26 -6.99 -17.69
C ARG A 121 -16.40 -5.50 -17.41
N PHE A 122 -17.00 -4.80 -18.36
CA PHE A 122 -17.49 -3.44 -18.13
C PHE A 122 -18.59 -3.53 -17.08
N ASN A 123 -18.30 -3.08 -15.87
CA ASN A 123 -19.31 -3.00 -14.82
C ASN A 123 -19.96 -1.62 -14.94
N SER A 124 -21.18 -1.58 -15.48
CA SER A 124 -22.01 -0.37 -15.51
C SER A 124 -22.75 -0.23 -14.17
N GLN A 125 -22.85 0.99 -13.66
CA GLN A 125 -23.81 1.30 -12.61
C GLN A 125 -25.23 1.34 -13.23
N VAL A 126 -26.19 0.65 -12.61
CA VAL A 126 -27.63 0.75 -12.92
C VAL A 126 -28.24 1.79 -11.98
#